data_AF-A0A7S4HJI9-F1
#
_entry.id   AF-A0A7S4HJI9-F1
#
_cell.length_a   1.000
_cell.length_b   1.000
_cell.length_c   1.000
_cell.angle_alpha   90.00
_cell.angle_beta   90.00
_cell.angle_gamma   90.00
#
_symmetry.space_group_name_H-M   'P 1'
#
loop_
_entity.id
_entity.type
_entity.pdbx_description
1 polymer ?
#
loop_
_entity_poly.entity_id
_entity_poly.type
_entity_poly.pdbx_seq_one_letter_code
_entity_poly.pdbx_strand_id
1 'polypeptide(L)'
;ATGFVSFAEFGDRPMPVAIQNFIPETPGWRDVAIWELGVGTELLDDIDIVWADNTTQVPDLDIRPPFDYWSCDNKEEREDKTGKTISLHTPDGGSFDDIDADYYCDSFIDCHNLSDESSGGCATNYLVVFIIFGIITGLLILITCMFIPFIVIYGFILPRRRVRASSPIFLLVMALSGILGYASTFAWYGKPHPVACG
;
A
#
# COMPACT_ATOMS: atom_id res chain seq x y z
N ALA A 1 -50.23 29.26 -18.96
CA ALA A 1 -51.07 29.10 -17.76
C ALA A 1 -50.25 28.37 -16.71
N THR A 2 -49.91 29.01 -15.60
CA THR A 2 -49.17 28.39 -14.49
C THR A 2 -50.12 27.48 -13.73
N GLY A 3 -49.84 26.17 -13.67
CA GLY A 3 -50.73 25.15 -13.12
C GLY A 3 -51.07 25.29 -11.62
N PHE A 4 -51.63 24.22 -11.04
CA PHE A 4 -52.03 24.20 -9.63
C PHE A 4 -50.84 24.47 -8.69
N VAL A 5 -51.06 25.35 -7.71
CA VAL A 5 -50.07 25.70 -6.69
C VAL A 5 -50.38 24.94 -5.41
N SER A 6 -49.44 24.10 -4.97
CA SER A 6 -49.48 23.40 -3.69
C SER A 6 -48.27 23.77 -2.83
N PHE A 7 -48.47 23.77 -1.52
CA PHE A 7 -47.42 24.03 -0.53
C PHE A 7 -47.12 22.76 0.25
N ALA A 8 -45.87 22.58 0.65
CA ALA A 8 -45.43 21.54 1.58
C ALA A 8 -45.89 21.84 3.01
N GLU A 9 -45.68 20.89 3.92
CA GLU A 9 -46.09 20.96 5.34
C GLU A 9 -45.61 22.23 6.07
N PHE A 10 -44.46 22.78 5.67
CA PHE A 10 -43.86 23.99 6.24
C PHE A 10 -44.19 25.28 5.47
N GLY A 11 -45.09 25.23 4.48
CA GLY A 11 -45.44 26.38 3.65
C GLY A 11 -44.49 26.66 2.49
N ASP A 12 -43.46 25.82 2.29
CA ASP A 12 -42.55 25.93 1.16
C ASP A 12 -43.22 25.45 -0.14
N ARG A 13 -42.88 26.11 -1.25
CA ARG A 13 -43.31 25.67 -2.57
C ARG A 13 -42.16 24.91 -3.24
N PRO A 14 -42.20 23.57 -3.32
CA PRO A 14 -41.25 22.83 -4.15
C PRO A 14 -41.51 23.22 -5.61
N MET A 15 -40.49 23.74 -6.27
CA MET A 15 -40.56 24.12 -7.68
C MET A 15 -39.32 23.56 -8.39
N PRO A 16 -39.49 22.93 -9.56
CA PRO A 16 -38.34 22.52 -10.35
C PRO A 16 -37.51 23.74 -10.73
N VAL A 17 -36.20 23.56 -10.71
CA VAL A 17 -35.23 24.60 -11.07
C VAL A 17 -34.65 24.26 -12.44
N ALA A 18 -34.74 25.21 -13.38
CA ALA A 18 -34.08 25.07 -14.66
C ALA A 18 -32.58 25.38 -14.49
N ILE A 19 -31.73 24.46 -14.97
CA ILE A 19 -30.29 24.64 -15.09
C ILE A 19 -30.02 25.17 -16.49
N GLN A 20 -29.31 26.29 -16.55
CA GLN A 20 -29.04 26.99 -17.80
C GLN A 20 -27.58 26.84 -18.20
N ASN A 21 -27.34 26.66 -19.50
CA ASN A 21 -26.02 26.74 -20.10
C ASN A 21 -25.97 27.89 -21.10
N PHE A 22 -24.83 28.57 -21.16
CA PHE A 22 -24.60 29.63 -22.13
C PHE A 22 -23.99 29.05 -23.40
N ILE A 23 -24.68 29.21 -24.54
CA ILE A 23 -24.22 28.69 -25.83
C ILE A 23 -23.63 29.86 -26.65
N PRO A 24 -22.31 29.88 -26.89
CA PRO A 24 -21.68 30.99 -27.61
C PRO A 24 -22.09 31.06 -29.09
N GLU A 25 -22.44 29.93 -29.73
CA GLU A 25 -22.91 29.89 -31.12
C GLU A 25 -24.28 30.54 -31.33
N THR A 26 -25.17 30.41 -30.34
CA THR A 26 -26.46 31.12 -30.31
C THR A 26 -26.49 31.98 -29.05
N PRO A 27 -25.95 33.21 -29.11
CA PRO A 27 -25.62 34.01 -27.92
C PRO A 27 -26.84 34.16 -27.01
N GLY A 28 -26.88 33.36 -25.94
CA GLY A 28 -28.03 33.22 -25.08
C GLY A 28 -27.89 32.06 -24.10
N TRP A 29 -28.59 32.19 -22.98
CA TRP A 29 -28.78 31.12 -22.01
C TRP A 29 -29.89 30.19 -22.49
N ARG A 30 -29.64 28.89 -22.47
CA ARG A 30 -30.64 27.86 -22.76
C ARG A 30 -30.78 26.94 -21.55
N ASP A 31 -32.00 26.54 -21.27
CA ASP A 31 -32.27 25.52 -20.26
C ASP A 31 -31.75 24.18 -20.80
N VAL A 32 -30.84 23.52 -20.07
CA VAL A 32 -30.21 22.24 -20.47
C VAL A 32 -30.62 21.09 -19.57
N ALA A 33 -31.08 21.38 -18.36
CA ALA A 33 -31.53 20.38 -17.43
C ALA A 33 -32.59 20.96 -16.50
N ILE A 34 -33.39 20.09 -15.93
CA ILE A 34 -34.35 20.44 -14.90
C ILE A 34 -33.95 19.66 -13.65
N TRP A 35 -33.82 20.36 -12.54
CA TRP A 35 -33.61 19.76 -11.23
C TRP A 35 -34.92 19.75 -10.46
N GLU A 36 -35.32 18.56 -10.00
CA GLU A 36 -36.51 18.38 -9.17
C GLU A 36 -36.16 17.65 -7.86
N LEU A 37 -36.73 18.14 -6.76
CA LEU A 37 -36.53 17.59 -5.43
C LEU A 37 -37.07 16.16 -5.36
N GLY A 38 -36.19 15.18 -5.19
CA GLY A 38 -36.52 13.75 -5.08
C GLY A 38 -36.28 12.92 -6.36
N VAL A 39 -36.22 13.57 -7.52
CA VAL A 39 -35.86 12.93 -8.80
C VAL A 39 -34.37 13.16 -9.12
N GLY A 40 -33.86 14.35 -8.82
CA GLY A 40 -32.49 14.76 -9.15
C GLY A 40 -32.45 15.62 -10.41
N THR A 41 -31.33 15.57 -11.13
CA THR A 41 -31.12 16.33 -12.38
C THR A 41 -31.50 15.49 -13.58
N GLU A 42 -32.45 15.96 -14.37
CA GLU A 42 -32.82 15.37 -15.66
C GLU A 42 -32.31 16.27 -16.80
N LEU A 43 -31.48 15.71 -17.68
CA LEU A 43 -30.99 16.41 -18.86
C LEU A 43 -32.09 16.49 -19.91
N LEU A 44 -32.20 17.63 -20.59
CA LEU A 44 -33.12 17.78 -21.72
C LEU A 44 -32.45 17.17 -22.97
N ASP A 45 -33.05 16.14 -23.54
CA ASP A 45 -32.47 15.30 -24.61
C ASP A 45 -32.05 16.06 -25.89
N ASP A 46 -32.49 17.30 -26.07
CA ASP A 46 -32.35 18.06 -27.30
C ASP A 46 -31.17 19.08 -27.28
N ILE A 47 -30.38 19.17 -26.21
CA ILE A 47 -29.36 20.22 -26.08
C ILE A 47 -28.02 19.68 -25.56
N ASP A 48 -26.98 19.81 -26.39
CA ASP A 48 -25.60 19.57 -26.00
C ASP A 48 -25.09 20.65 -25.04
N ILE A 49 -24.53 20.22 -23.90
CA ILE A 49 -23.87 21.12 -22.95
C ILE A 49 -22.51 21.52 -23.56
N VAL A 50 -22.38 22.79 -23.94
CA VAL A 50 -21.10 23.40 -24.29
C VAL A 50 -20.38 23.85 -23.02
N TRP A 51 -19.14 23.38 -22.83
CA TRP A 51 -18.29 23.74 -21.71
C TRP A 51 -17.44 24.98 -22.01
N ALA A 52 -16.70 25.47 -21.01
CA ALA A 52 -15.97 26.74 -21.11
C ALA A 52 -14.89 26.76 -22.22
N ASP A 53 -14.39 25.59 -22.62
CA ASP A 53 -13.46 25.37 -23.72
C ASP A 53 -14.15 25.29 -25.10
N ASN A 54 -15.46 25.56 -25.14
CA ASN A 54 -16.32 25.43 -26.31
C ASN A 54 -16.44 24.00 -26.85
N THR A 55 -16.19 22.99 -26.00
CA THR A 55 -16.39 21.58 -26.36
C THR A 55 -17.66 21.02 -25.71
N THR A 56 -18.16 19.90 -26.23
CA THR A 56 -19.25 19.13 -25.60
C THR A 56 -18.72 17.98 -24.74
N GLN A 57 -17.40 17.83 -24.64
CA GLN A 57 -16.77 16.80 -23.84
C GLN A 57 -16.82 17.23 -22.38
N VAL A 58 -17.38 16.38 -21.52
CA VAL A 58 -17.44 16.62 -20.08
C VAL A 58 -16.01 16.87 -19.57
N PRO A 59 -15.71 18.04 -19.00
CA PRO A 59 -14.38 18.35 -18.54
C PRO A 59 -14.06 17.44 -17.36
N ASP A 60 -12.82 16.98 -17.35
CA ASP A 60 -12.35 16.11 -16.30
C ASP A 60 -12.13 16.91 -15.00
N LEU A 61 -13.06 16.79 -14.06
CA LEU A 61 -13.06 17.56 -12.81
C LEU A 61 -12.12 17.01 -11.74
N ASP A 62 -11.61 15.79 -11.91
CA ASP A 62 -10.70 15.17 -10.95
C ASP A 62 -9.25 15.45 -11.35
N ILE A 63 -8.76 16.68 -11.13
CA ILE A 63 -7.37 17.01 -11.46
C ILE A 63 -6.45 16.39 -10.41
N ARG A 64 -5.73 15.34 -10.78
CA ARG A 64 -4.67 14.74 -9.95
C ARG A 64 -3.31 15.13 -10.50
N PRO A 65 -2.33 15.40 -9.62
CA PRO A 65 -0.97 15.63 -10.08
C PRO A 65 -0.44 14.37 -10.76
N PRO A 66 0.42 14.51 -11.79
CA PRO A 66 1.14 13.39 -12.33
C PRO A 66 2.05 12.81 -11.23
N PHE A 67 2.26 11.50 -11.27
CA PHE A 67 3.17 10.83 -10.35
C PHE A 67 3.99 9.77 -11.09
N ASP A 68 5.21 9.59 -10.61
CA ASP A 68 6.13 8.57 -11.08
C ASP A 68 5.87 7.26 -10.32
N TYR A 69 5.98 6.14 -11.01
CA TYR A 69 5.76 4.82 -10.45
C TYR A 69 6.70 3.81 -11.10
N TRP A 70 6.95 2.71 -10.39
CA TRP A 70 7.75 1.59 -10.88
C TRP A 70 6.84 0.45 -11.32
N SER A 71 6.90 0.08 -12.61
CA SER A 71 6.19 -1.10 -13.13
C SER A 71 7.07 -2.35 -12.95
N CYS A 72 6.62 -3.26 -12.10
CA CYS A 72 7.31 -4.50 -11.78
C CYS A 72 7.39 -5.45 -13.00
N ASP A 73 6.34 -5.48 -13.83
CA ASP A 73 6.28 -6.34 -15.00
C ASP A 73 7.24 -5.87 -16.12
N ASN A 74 7.37 -4.56 -16.27
CA ASN A 74 8.16 -3.94 -17.34
C ASN A 74 9.58 -3.54 -16.89
N LYS A 75 9.85 -3.52 -15.58
CA LYS A 75 11.14 -3.14 -14.97
C LYS A 75 11.62 -1.76 -15.41
N GLU A 76 10.70 -0.81 -15.45
CA GLU A 76 11.00 0.57 -15.83
C GLU A 76 10.18 1.55 -15.00
N GLU A 77 10.79 2.69 -14.73
CA GLU A 77 10.12 3.85 -14.16
C GLU A 77 9.23 4.46 -15.24
N ARG A 78 7.98 4.73 -14.87
CA ARG A 78 6.98 5.30 -15.75
C ARG A 78 6.30 6.45 -15.02
N GLU A 79 5.77 7.38 -15.81
CA GLU A 79 5.07 8.56 -15.32
C GLU A 79 3.61 8.44 -15.74
N ASP A 80 2.68 8.42 -14.77
CA ASP A 80 1.28 8.62 -15.08
C ASP A 80 1.00 10.12 -15.13
N LYS A 81 1.02 10.68 -16.35
CA LYS A 81 0.75 12.10 -16.61
C LYS A 81 -0.66 12.54 -16.20
N THR A 82 -1.59 11.58 -16.07
CA THR A 82 -2.99 11.82 -15.74
C THR A 82 -3.31 11.60 -14.25
N GLY A 83 -2.44 10.88 -13.54
CA GLY A 83 -2.63 10.47 -12.14
C GLY A 83 -3.86 9.58 -11.91
N LYS A 84 -4.39 8.93 -12.95
CA LYS A 84 -5.68 8.20 -12.97
C LYS A 84 -5.63 6.85 -13.65
N THR A 85 -4.70 6.68 -14.57
CA THR A 85 -4.62 5.45 -15.37
C THR A 85 -4.23 4.29 -14.48
N ILE A 86 -3.48 4.59 -13.40
CA ILE A 86 -2.80 3.60 -12.59
C ILE A 86 -3.15 3.80 -11.13
N SER A 87 -3.54 2.70 -10.48
CA SER A 87 -3.74 2.67 -9.02
C SER A 87 -2.47 2.15 -8.36
N LEU A 88 -1.78 3.01 -7.61
CA LEU A 88 -0.67 2.57 -6.77
C LEU A 88 -1.16 1.54 -5.77
N HIS A 89 -0.49 0.40 -5.75
CA HIS A 89 -0.76 -0.65 -4.80
C HIS A 89 0.23 -0.59 -3.63
N THR A 90 -0.28 -0.68 -2.40
CA THR A 90 0.60 -0.81 -1.23
C THR A 90 1.24 -2.20 -1.21
N PRO A 91 2.54 -2.36 -0.91
CA PRO A 91 3.28 -3.64 -1.05
C PRO A 91 2.84 -4.80 -0.12
N ASP A 92 1.71 -4.68 0.58
CA ASP A 92 1.30 -5.57 1.68
C ASP A 92 0.62 -6.91 1.29
N GLY A 93 -0.07 -7.01 0.15
CA GLY A 93 -0.75 -8.23 -0.35
C GLY A 93 -0.34 -8.73 -1.75
N GLY A 94 0.44 -9.80 -1.88
CA GLY A 94 1.05 -10.26 -3.15
C GLY A 94 0.24 -10.14 -4.47
N SER A 95 0.98 -9.93 -5.58
CA SER A 95 0.55 -9.55 -6.95
C SER A 95 0.27 -8.06 -7.17
N PHE A 96 1.26 -7.23 -6.88
CA PHE A 96 1.20 -5.80 -7.22
C PHE A 96 2.13 -5.50 -8.37
N ASP A 97 1.55 -5.01 -9.45
CA ASP A 97 2.23 -4.21 -10.44
C ASP A 97 2.03 -2.74 -10.05
N ASP A 98 2.89 -1.85 -10.53
CA ASP A 98 2.79 -0.40 -10.33
C ASP A 98 2.84 0.06 -8.85
N ILE A 99 4.04 0.02 -8.29
CA ILE A 99 4.37 0.53 -6.94
C ILE A 99 4.95 1.93 -7.02
N ASP A 100 4.93 2.64 -5.89
CA ASP A 100 5.50 3.99 -5.81
C ASP A 100 7.02 3.95 -6.12
N ALA A 101 7.51 4.92 -6.89
CA ALA A 101 8.89 4.97 -7.37
C ALA A 101 9.92 4.96 -6.23
N ASP A 102 9.56 5.49 -5.06
CA ASP A 102 10.43 5.51 -3.87
C ASP A 102 10.68 4.11 -3.27
N TYR A 103 9.86 3.11 -3.59
CA TYR A 103 10.03 1.72 -3.14
C TYR A 103 11.04 0.92 -3.97
N TYR A 104 11.61 1.50 -5.03
CA TYR A 104 12.52 0.81 -5.95
C TYR A 104 13.89 0.43 -5.35
N CYS A 105 14.35 1.05 -4.25
CA CYS A 105 15.61 0.66 -3.58
C CYS A 105 15.53 0.84 -2.04
N ASP A 106 14.59 0.18 -1.35
CA ASP A 106 14.51 0.26 0.12
C ASP A 106 15.44 -0.74 0.86
N SER A 107 16.20 -1.56 0.13
CA SER A 107 17.10 -2.60 0.67
C SER A 107 16.40 -3.73 1.45
N PHE A 108 15.07 -3.85 1.37
CA PHE A 108 14.29 -4.92 1.98
C PHE A 108 13.75 -5.91 0.93
N ILE A 109 13.62 -7.18 1.32
CA ILE A 109 13.20 -8.25 0.41
C ILE A 109 11.68 -8.37 0.44
N ASP A 110 11.04 -7.75 -0.54
CA ASP A 110 9.58 -7.73 -0.65
C ASP A 110 9.02 -8.66 -1.72
N CYS A 111 8.42 -9.75 -1.22
CA CYS A 111 7.39 -10.68 -1.75
C CYS A 111 7.28 -11.13 -3.21
N HIS A 112 7.83 -10.45 -4.20
CA HIS A 112 8.22 -11.09 -5.47
C HIS A 112 9.66 -10.70 -5.89
N ASN A 113 10.33 -9.91 -5.05
CA ASN A 113 11.64 -9.35 -5.29
C ASN A 113 12.83 -10.26 -4.89
N LEU A 114 12.73 -11.56 -5.19
CA LEU A 114 13.96 -12.37 -5.39
C LEU A 114 14.54 -12.08 -6.78
N SER A 115 13.71 -11.62 -7.72
CA SER A 115 14.08 -11.44 -9.12
C SER A 115 14.55 -10.03 -9.49
N ASP A 116 14.09 -8.95 -8.84
CA ASP A 116 14.47 -7.57 -9.20
C ASP A 116 15.80 -7.16 -8.53
N GLU A 117 16.01 -7.49 -7.24
CA GLU A 117 17.28 -7.35 -6.51
C GLU A 117 18.44 -8.12 -7.18
N SER A 118 18.13 -9.16 -7.96
CA SER A 118 19.14 -9.99 -8.60
C SER A 118 19.65 -9.42 -9.94
N SER A 119 18.91 -8.52 -10.59
CA SER A 119 19.13 -8.22 -12.01
C SER A 119 19.06 -6.74 -12.43
N GLY A 120 18.67 -5.81 -11.56
CA GLY A 120 18.58 -4.38 -11.92
C GLY A 120 19.08 -3.42 -10.85
N GLY A 121 20.28 -2.86 -11.02
CA GLY A 121 20.59 -1.49 -10.56
C GLY A 121 20.99 -1.26 -9.09
N CYS A 122 20.31 -1.82 -8.09
CA CYS A 122 20.69 -1.57 -6.68
C CYS A 122 21.97 -2.40 -6.36
N ALA A 123 23.02 -1.73 -5.90
CA ALA A 123 24.38 -2.28 -5.86
C ALA A 123 24.52 -3.56 -5.01
N THR A 124 24.96 -4.64 -5.66
CA THR A 124 25.66 -5.81 -5.09
C THR A 124 25.01 -6.56 -3.91
N ASN A 125 24.48 -7.74 -4.22
CA ASN A 125 24.62 -8.99 -3.45
C ASN A 125 24.03 -9.06 -2.02
N TYR A 126 23.20 -8.10 -1.59
CA TYR A 126 22.53 -8.16 -0.28
C TYR A 126 21.70 -9.42 -0.11
N LEU A 127 21.03 -9.90 -1.15
CA LEU A 127 20.29 -11.16 -1.16
C LEU A 127 21.17 -12.36 -0.77
N VAL A 128 22.37 -12.46 -1.37
CA VAL A 128 23.30 -13.55 -1.04
C VAL A 128 23.82 -13.41 0.39
N VAL A 129 24.10 -12.20 0.84
CA VAL A 129 24.51 -11.94 2.23
C VAL A 129 23.41 -12.34 3.21
N PHE A 130 22.14 -12.02 2.93
CA PHE A 130 20.99 -12.39 3.74
C PHE A 130 20.75 -13.90 3.78
N ILE A 131 20.89 -14.61 2.65
CA ILE A 131 20.81 -16.08 2.63
C ILE A 131 21.93 -16.69 3.48
N ILE A 132 23.17 -16.22 3.31
CA ILE A 132 24.32 -16.73 4.07
C ILE A 132 24.14 -16.45 5.57
N PHE A 133 23.74 -15.23 5.94
CA PHE A 133 23.47 -14.88 7.32
C PHE A 133 22.33 -15.71 7.91
N GLY A 134 21.23 -15.90 7.18
CA GLY A 134 20.11 -16.73 7.61
C GLY A 134 20.48 -18.19 7.86
N ILE A 135 21.34 -18.78 6.99
CA ILE A 135 21.86 -20.14 7.19
C ILE A 135 22.75 -20.20 8.44
N ILE A 136 23.67 -19.24 8.60
CA ILE A 136 24.58 -19.20 9.75
C ILE A 136 23.82 -19.00 11.06
N THR A 137 22.90 -18.04 11.13
CA THR A 137 22.09 -17.79 12.33
C THR A 137 21.16 -18.97 12.63
N GLY A 138 20.56 -19.59 11.61
CA GLY A 138 19.77 -20.81 11.76
C GLY A 138 20.56 -21.98 12.36
N LEU A 139 21.79 -22.21 11.88
CA LEU A 139 22.69 -23.22 12.44
C LEU A 139 23.08 -22.90 13.89
N LEU A 140 23.35 -21.63 14.21
CA LEU A 140 23.69 -21.19 15.57
C LEU A 140 22.51 -21.38 16.54
N ILE A 141 21.27 -21.09 16.11
CA ILE A 141 20.06 -21.35 16.91
C ILE A 141 19.93 -22.84 17.18
N LEU A 142 20.07 -23.68 16.15
CA LEU A 142 19.96 -25.14 16.29
C LEU A 142 21.00 -25.70 17.27
N ILE A 143 22.25 -25.25 17.18
CA ILE A 143 23.32 -25.60 18.12
C ILE A 143 22.95 -25.16 19.54
N THR A 144 22.45 -23.94 19.71
CA THR A 144 22.04 -23.41 21.02
C THR A 144 20.88 -24.21 21.62
N CYS A 145 19.90 -24.60 20.80
CA CYS A 145 18.80 -25.48 21.20
C CYS A 145 19.28 -26.88 21.62
N MET A 146 20.33 -27.42 21.00
CA MET A 146 20.94 -28.69 21.44
C MET A 146 21.69 -28.57 22.76
N PHE A 147 22.22 -27.39 23.11
CA PHE A 147 22.88 -27.18 24.41
C PHE A 147 21.89 -27.15 25.57
N ILE A 148 20.64 -26.73 25.38
CA ILE A 148 19.61 -26.71 26.42
C ILE A 148 19.40 -28.10 27.06
N PRO A 149 19.06 -29.18 26.32
CA PRO A 149 18.89 -30.51 26.90
C PRO A 149 20.19 -31.03 27.51
N PHE A 150 21.35 -30.69 26.95
CA PHE A 150 22.65 -31.04 27.52
C PHE A 150 22.84 -30.41 28.91
N ILE A 151 22.54 -29.12 29.07
CA ILE A 151 22.63 -28.41 30.35
C ILE A 151 21.60 -28.96 31.35
N VAL A 152 20.38 -29.27 30.91
CA VAL A 152 19.35 -29.85 31.78
C VAL A 152 19.76 -31.23 32.30
N ILE A 153 20.19 -32.12 31.40
CA ILE A 153 20.59 -33.49 31.75
C ILE A 153 21.82 -33.48 32.65
N TYR A 154 22.91 -32.81 32.26
CA TYR A 154 24.17 -32.88 33.01
C TYR A 154 24.29 -31.86 34.15
N GLY A 155 23.41 -30.87 34.19
CA GLY A 155 23.31 -29.89 35.27
C GLY A 155 22.41 -30.35 36.42
N PHE A 156 21.22 -30.90 36.10
CA PHE A 156 20.21 -31.24 37.11
C PHE A 156 20.02 -32.75 37.32
N ILE A 157 19.96 -33.55 36.25
CA ILE A 157 19.64 -35.00 36.34
C ILE A 157 20.88 -35.83 36.71
N LEU A 158 21.98 -35.63 35.99
CA LEU A 158 23.25 -36.34 36.13
C LEU A 158 24.35 -35.34 36.48
N PRO A 159 24.37 -34.81 37.73
CA PRO A 159 25.19 -33.66 38.10
C PRO A 159 26.68 -33.94 37.93
N ARG A 160 27.25 -33.50 36.80
CA ARG A 160 28.70 -33.59 36.57
C ARG A 160 29.40 -32.42 37.23
N ARG A 161 30.47 -32.72 37.98
CA ARG A 161 31.24 -31.75 38.79
C ARG A 161 31.63 -30.48 38.01
N ARG A 162 32.03 -30.62 36.74
CA ARG A 162 32.42 -29.49 35.88
C ARG A 162 31.25 -28.58 35.47
N VAL A 163 30.12 -29.17 35.06
CA VAL A 163 28.93 -28.39 34.64
C VAL A 163 28.30 -27.68 35.83
N ARG A 164 28.30 -28.32 37.00
CA ARG A 164 27.79 -27.72 38.24
C ARG A 164 28.67 -26.57 38.75
N ALA A 165 29.98 -26.65 38.55
CA ALA A 165 30.91 -25.57 38.90
C ALA A 165 30.66 -24.29 38.08
N SER A 166 30.19 -24.42 36.84
CA SER A 166 29.85 -23.29 35.96
C SER A 166 28.44 -22.72 36.17
N SER A 167 27.67 -23.22 37.15
CA SER A 167 26.27 -22.88 37.40
C SER A 167 25.31 -23.21 36.23
N PRO A 168 24.49 -24.28 36.33
CA PRO A 168 23.60 -24.67 35.24
C PRO A 168 22.52 -23.62 34.95
N ILE A 169 22.12 -22.82 35.95
CA ILE A 169 21.17 -21.72 35.78
C ILE A 169 21.78 -20.61 34.92
N PHE A 170 23.04 -20.25 35.17
CA PHE A 170 23.75 -19.25 34.37
C PHE A 170 23.86 -19.68 32.89
N LEU A 171 24.22 -20.95 32.65
CA LEU A 171 24.31 -21.50 31.29
C LEU A 171 22.95 -21.51 30.57
N LEU A 172 21.85 -21.78 31.27
CA LEU A 172 20.50 -21.71 30.69
C LEU A 172 20.11 -20.27 30.30
N VAL A 173 20.40 -19.28 31.15
CA VAL A 173 20.11 -17.87 30.85
C VAL A 173 20.91 -17.39 29.64
N MET A 174 22.18 -17.79 29.54
CA MET A 174 23.03 -17.49 28.38
C MET A 174 22.49 -18.13 27.10
N ALA A 175 22.04 -19.38 27.15
CA ALA A 175 21.46 -20.07 25.99
C ALA A 175 20.15 -19.40 25.52
N LEU A 176 19.27 -19.04 26.45
CA LEU A 176 18.02 -18.32 26.13
C LEU A 176 18.29 -16.92 25.56
N SER A 177 19.26 -16.20 26.13
CA SER A 177 19.67 -14.88 25.62
C SER A 177 20.25 -14.98 24.20
N GLY A 178 21.02 -16.04 23.92
CA GLY A 178 21.53 -16.34 22.58
C GLY A 178 20.40 -16.61 21.58
N ILE A 179 19.41 -17.43 21.94
CA ILE A 179 18.25 -17.69 21.08
C ILE A 179 17.49 -16.41 20.77
N LEU A 180 17.22 -15.58 21.78
CA LEU A 180 16.53 -14.29 21.59
C LEU A 180 17.35 -13.34 20.72
N GLY A 181 18.67 -13.27 20.92
CA GLY A 181 19.56 -12.44 20.13
C GLY A 181 19.67 -12.89 18.67
N TYR A 182 19.65 -14.20 18.40
CA TYR A 182 19.60 -14.68 17.02
C TYR A 182 18.20 -14.54 16.42
N ALA A 183 17.13 -14.75 17.19
CA ALA A 183 15.76 -14.58 16.73
C ALA A 183 15.46 -13.13 16.36
N SER A 184 16.04 -12.14 17.05
CA SER A 184 15.86 -10.73 16.70
C SER A 184 16.44 -10.37 15.34
N THR A 185 17.47 -11.09 14.86
CA THR A 185 17.97 -10.91 13.49
C THR A 185 16.91 -11.26 12.44
N PHE A 186 15.90 -12.08 12.80
CA PHE A 186 14.78 -12.40 11.92
C PHE A 186 13.70 -11.34 11.85
N ALA A 187 13.70 -10.34 12.73
CA ALA A 187 12.83 -9.18 12.56
C ALA A 187 13.17 -8.36 11.29
N TRP A 188 14.39 -8.54 10.77
CA TRP A 188 14.88 -7.89 9.56
C TRP A 188 14.68 -8.75 8.29
N TYR A 189 14.15 -9.97 8.44
CA TYR A 189 13.78 -10.85 7.33
C TYR A 189 12.26 -10.83 7.16
N GLY A 190 11.75 -10.01 6.25
CA GLY A 190 10.32 -9.96 5.93
C GLY A 190 9.93 -8.70 5.18
N LYS A 191 8.65 -8.64 4.77
CA LYS A 191 8.05 -7.43 4.18
C LYS A 191 8.21 -6.23 5.15
N PRO A 192 8.28 -4.99 4.65
CA PRO A 192 8.51 -3.78 5.42
C PRO A 192 7.17 -3.46 6.06
N HIS A 193 6.95 -3.98 7.25
CA HIS A 193 5.82 -3.52 8.04
C HIS A 193 6.24 -2.19 8.70
N PRO A 194 5.38 -1.17 8.80
CA PRO A 194 5.70 0.13 9.43
C PRO A 194 6.24 0.06 10.87
N VAL A 195 6.17 -1.10 11.54
CA VAL A 195 6.79 -1.31 12.86
C VAL A 195 8.31 -1.55 12.79
N ALA A 196 8.85 -1.88 11.62
CA ALA A 196 10.29 -2.08 11.39
C ALA A 196 11.01 -0.80 10.92
N CYS A 197 10.25 0.24 10.53
CA CYS A 197 10.77 1.52 10.02
C CYS A 197 10.59 2.70 10.99
N GLY A 198 10.40 2.42 12.29
CA GLY A 198 10.23 3.43 13.36
C GLY A 198 11.48 3.70 14.16
#